data_AF-A0A940V2Y8-F1
#
_entry.id   AF-A0A940V2Y8-F1
#
_cell.length_a   1.000
_cell.length_b   1.000
_cell.length_c   1.000
_cell.angle_alpha   90.00
_cell.angle_beta   90.00
_cell.angle_gamma   90.00
#
_symmetry.space_group_name_H-M   'P 1'
#
loop_
_entity.id
_entity.type
_entity.pdbx_description
1 polymer ?
#
loop_
_entity_poly.entity_id
_entity_poly.type
_entity_poly.pdbx_seq_one_letter_code
_entity_poly.pdbx_strand_id
1 'polypeptide(L)'
;MWTRADLECSLQSIGLYSGQTLIVHSSLKSIGWVVGGARTVVDALLAVLGPTGTLVMPAQSGENSDPAHWCAPPVPSDWWPAIREQTPPFDPIRTPPSHMGAIVECFRHYPDVIRSNHPLDSFIACGPLAEAILAEQPLESGLGPQSPNQKLYDFDAWILLIGVDFDRCTSMHLAEFKARSRITLAQGSAILENGRRIWRTYRDIALNSDEFLIPGQILEASGQVRQGKIGLASSRLLRVQPAVDQTERWLALNRHHRILPDEKQSILDELKSSPVENLFAIGDLENFSLEDDFFDALALYDSSRLDSLVIRYHNNIIVASPQEDCRIEPILSTIDHPSIQVISGRASLIERLQPHRPDLHYRRMYLMAVDQASSFAKASPDLLSGRLETSDDLDLQPVCATLEDIPAIIELFTHISEFGHTGTWTDRVQELQTAMLRGVCHYYILRHDGRVIATAGTTAENSISAMVVGVATHPDYRGRGLASRLVSFLCRQTLGIRFQTLALFYDNPEAGRIYRRLGFTEAGDWMMAEKRKPG
;
A
#
# COMPACT_ATOMS: atom_id res chain seq x y z
N MET A 1 41.60 19.60 3.28
CA MET A 1 41.11 20.70 4.14
C MET A 1 40.55 21.74 3.21
N TRP A 2 39.36 22.27 3.50
CA TRP A 2 38.66 23.23 2.64
C TRP A 2 38.33 24.49 3.43
N THR A 3 38.61 25.64 2.84
CA THR A 3 38.31 26.96 3.38
C THR A 3 37.08 27.56 2.71
N ARG A 4 36.59 28.70 3.23
CA ARG A 4 35.50 29.45 2.61
C ARG A 4 35.80 29.79 1.14
N ALA A 5 36.99 30.30 0.84
CA ALA A 5 37.39 30.69 -0.51
C ALA A 5 37.41 29.50 -1.49
N ASP A 6 37.88 28.33 -1.04
CA ASP A 6 37.87 27.12 -1.86
C ASP A 6 36.44 26.66 -2.19
N LEU A 7 35.53 26.77 -1.21
CA LEU A 7 34.12 26.44 -1.40
C LEU A 7 33.43 27.45 -2.32
N GLU A 8 33.66 28.75 -2.15
CA GLU A 8 33.13 29.80 -3.05
C GLU A 8 33.58 29.55 -4.49
N CYS A 9 34.87 29.24 -4.71
CA CYS A 9 35.40 28.91 -6.03
C CYS A 9 34.75 27.64 -6.62
N SER A 10 34.55 26.60 -5.80
CA SER A 10 33.89 25.37 -6.22
C SER A 10 32.42 25.58 -6.60
N LEU A 11 31.70 26.38 -5.82
CA LEU A 11 30.30 26.75 -6.04
C LEU A 11 30.15 27.57 -7.33
N GLN A 12 31.03 28.54 -7.57
CA GLN A 12 31.05 29.30 -8.81
C GLN A 12 31.39 28.41 -10.01
N SER A 13 32.32 27.48 -9.85
CA SER A 13 32.77 26.56 -10.92
C SER A 13 31.68 25.59 -11.37
N ILE A 14 30.84 25.08 -10.46
CA ILE A 14 29.66 24.26 -10.85
C ILE A 14 28.55 25.13 -11.48
N GLY A 15 28.63 26.45 -11.30
CA GLY A 15 27.82 27.43 -12.02
C GLY A 15 26.81 28.18 -11.16
N LEU A 16 27.06 28.31 -9.84
CA LEU A 16 26.32 29.27 -9.03
C LEU A 16 26.78 30.70 -9.34
N TYR A 17 25.85 31.64 -9.26
CA TYR A 17 26.09 33.06 -9.48
C TYR A 17 25.18 33.91 -8.58
N SER A 18 25.54 35.19 -8.43
CA SER A 18 24.80 36.12 -7.58
C SER A 18 23.37 36.36 -8.10
N GLY A 19 22.41 36.45 -7.18
CA GLY A 19 21.00 36.69 -7.50
C GLY A 19 20.18 35.43 -7.75
N GLN A 20 20.77 34.23 -7.72
CA GLN A 20 20.00 32.99 -7.88
C GLN A 20 19.08 32.71 -6.68
N THR A 21 17.95 32.09 -6.97
CA THR A 21 17.13 31.37 -5.98
C THR A 21 17.57 29.92 -5.96
N LEU A 22 17.99 29.43 -4.80
CA LEU A 22 18.66 28.13 -4.66
C LEU A 22 18.07 27.33 -3.49
N ILE A 23 17.60 26.12 -3.76
CA ILE A 23 17.37 25.10 -2.73
C ILE A 23 18.58 24.17 -2.62
N VAL A 24 19.03 23.89 -1.40
CA VAL A 24 20.24 23.07 -1.14
C VAL A 24 19.90 21.82 -0.32
N HIS A 25 20.44 20.69 -0.76
CA HIS A 25 20.48 19.42 -0.02
C HIS A 25 21.94 19.02 0.14
N SER A 26 22.38 18.61 1.34
CA SER A 26 23.82 18.47 1.59
C SER A 26 24.20 17.42 2.63
N SER A 27 25.40 16.88 2.46
CA SER A 27 26.12 16.08 3.45
C SER A 27 27.44 16.77 3.80
N LEU A 28 27.56 17.35 4.99
CA LEU A 28 28.80 18.05 5.40
C LEU A 28 30.02 17.11 5.35
N LYS A 29 29.83 15.84 5.72
CA LYS A 29 30.91 14.84 5.74
C LYS A 29 31.49 14.58 4.35
N SER A 30 30.68 14.64 3.30
CA SER A 30 31.11 14.35 1.92
C SER A 30 32.06 15.41 1.36
N ILE A 31 31.97 16.65 1.86
CA ILE A 31 32.85 17.77 1.44
C ILE A 31 34.30 17.52 1.88
N GLY A 32 34.49 16.75 2.95
CA GLY A 32 35.77 16.57 3.63
C GLY A 32 35.93 17.51 4.81
N TRP A 33 37.15 17.65 5.34
CA TRP A 33 37.37 18.50 6.50
C TRP A 33 37.32 20.00 6.12
N VAL A 34 36.28 20.68 6.58
CA VAL A 34 36.03 22.12 6.34
C VAL A 34 36.45 22.93 7.57
N VAL A 35 37.30 23.94 7.38
CA VAL A 35 37.66 24.89 8.44
C VAL A 35 36.39 25.61 8.89
N GLY A 36 36.01 25.49 10.17
CA GLY A 36 34.77 26.10 10.70
C GLY A 36 33.49 25.29 10.45
N GLY A 37 33.59 24.11 9.81
CA GLY A 37 32.46 23.20 9.64
C GLY A 37 31.28 23.77 8.85
N ALA A 38 30.06 23.51 9.32
CA ALA A 38 28.81 23.91 8.66
C ALA A 38 28.70 25.42 8.40
N ARG A 39 29.14 26.24 9.36
CA ARG A 39 29.16 27.71 9.27
C ARG A 39 29.83 28.19 7.98
N THR A 40 31.01 27.63 7.68
CA THR A 40 31.79 28.02 6.50
C THR A 40 31.10 27.67 5.19
N VAL A 41 30.33 26.57 5.17
CA VAL A 41 29.53 26.19 4.00
C VAL A 41 28.38 27.17 3.80
N VAL A 42 27.65 27.52 4.87
CA VAL A 42 26.55 28.50 4.81
C VAL A 42 27.07 29.88 4.42
N ASP A 43 28.18 30.33 5.01
CA ASP A 43 28.80 31.63 4.67
C ASP A 43 29.24 31.67 3.21
N ALA A 44 29.78 30.58 2.66
CA ALA A 44 30.16 30.51 1.24
C ALA A 44 28.94 30.55 0.30
N LEU A 45 27.86 29.83 0.64
CA LEU A 45 26.60 29.86 -0.13
C LEU A 45 26.01 31.28 -0.17
N LEU A 46 25.86 31.92 0.99
CA LEU A 46 25.33 33.28 1.09
C LEU A 46 26.23 34.30 0.37
N ALA A 47 27.55 34.12 0.42
CA ALA A 47 28.49 35.01 -0.28
C ALA A 47 28.37 34.92 -1.81
N VAL A 48 28.27 33.71 -2.36
CA VAL A 48 28.14 33.51 -3.82
C VAL A 48 26.79 34.00 -4.33
N LEU A 49 25.72 33.77 -3.58
CA LEU A 49 24.38 34.26 -3.92
C LEU A 49 24.27 35.78 -3.78
N GLY A 50 24.96 36.37 -2.81
CA GLY A 50 24.93 37.79 -2.54
C GLY A 50 23.56 38.28 -2.04
N PRO A 51 23.39 39.60 -1.84
CA PRO A 51 22.19 40.18 -1.20
C PRO A 51 20.92 40.08 -2.05
N THR A 52 21.06 39.82 -3.35
CA THR A 52 19.93 39.67 -4.28
C THR A 52 19.50 38.22 -4.48
N GLY A 53 20.29 37.26 -3.99
CA GLY A 53 19.97 35.83 -4.08
C GLY A 53 19.12 35.36 -2.90
N THR A 54 18.45 34.22 -3.08
CA THR A 54 17.64 33.59 -2.03
C THR A 54 18.10 32.16 -1.81
N LEU A 55 18.45 31.81 -0.57
CA LEU A 55 18.85 30.47 -0.16
C LEU A 55 17.70 29.79 0.58
N VAL A 56 17.39 28.55 0.20
CA VAL A 56 16.34 27.72 0.78
C VAL A 56 16.91 26.35 1.16
N MET A 57 16.46 25.77 2.26
CA MET A 57 16.74 24.38 2.61
C MET A 57 15.47 23.73 3.19
N PRO A 58 15.22 22.43 2.93
CA PRO A 58 14.22 21.70 3.70
C PRO A 58 14.66 21.62 5.16
N ALA A 59 13.71 21.78 6.07
CA ALA A 59 13.90 21.73 7.52
C ALA A 59 12.88 20.77 8.14
N GLN A 60 12.72 19.58 7.54
CA GLN A 60 11.67 18.64 7.93
C GLN A 60 11.85 18.14 9.36
N SER A 61 10.75 17.91 10.07
CA SER A 61 10.66 17.44 11.46
C SER A 61 9.90 16.12 11.54
N GLY A 62 10.53 15.06 11.04
CA GLY A 62 10.00 13.70 10.93
C GLY A 62 9.52 13.08 12.25
N GLU A 63 10.10 13.45 13.40
CA GLU A 63 9.63 12.92 14.69
C GLU A 63 8.26 13.47 15.12
N ASN A 64 7.72 14.49 14.44
CA ASN A 64 6.37 15.01 14.68
C ASN A 64 5.33 14.44 13.70
N SER A 65 5.50 13.17 13.32
CA SER A 65 4.56 12.41 12.48
C SER A 65 3.85 11.31 13.28
N ASP A 66 2.82 10.69 12.69
CA ASP A 66 2.12 9.57 13.31
C ASP A 66 3.04 8.35 13.44
N PRO A 67 3.18 7.78 14.65
CA PRO A 67 4.08 6.65 14.89
C PRO A 67 3.67 5.36 14.18
N ALA A 68 2.44 5.29 13.65
CA ALA A 68 2.00 4.17 12.82
C ALA A 68 2.84 3.98 11.53
N HIS A 69 3.51 5.05 11.08
CA HIS A 69 4.32 5.05 9.85
C HIS A 69 5.82 4.97 10.11
N TRP A 70 6.26 4.89 11.36
CA TRP A 70 7.69 4.87 11.70
C TRP A 70 8.31 3.51 11.41
N CYS A 71 9.38 3.50 10.61
CA CYS A 71 10.11 2.29 10.23
C CYS A 71 11.61 2.33 10.57
N ALA A 72 12.15 3.49 10.96
CA ALA A 72 13.58 3.70 11.14
C ALA A 72 13.93 4.54 12.41
N PRO A 73 13.72 3.99 13.62
CA PRO A 73 13.15 2.67 13.93
C PRO A 73 11.62 2.71 14.13
N PRO A 74 10.92 1.56 14.02
CA PRO A 74 9.54 1.45 14.47
C PRO A 74 9.45 1.46 16.00
N VAL A 75 8.25 1.75 16.53
CA VAL A 75 7.92 1.67 17.96
C VAL A 75 6.70 0.78 18.21
N PRO A 76 6.58 0.12 19.38
CA PRO A 76 5.43 -0.72 19.71
C PRO A 76 4.10 0.03 19.57
N SER A 77 3.07 -0.65 19.03
CA SER A 77 1.74 -0.05 18.78
C SER A 77 1.06 0.49 20.02
N ASP A 78 1.31 -0.13 21.18
CA ASP A 78 0.74 0.29 22.45
C ASP A 78 1.29 1.65 22.93
N TRP A 79 2.40 2.12 22.36
CA TRP A 79 2.97 3.43 22.67
C TRP A 79 2.35 4.55 21.82
N TRP A 80 1.68 4.22 20.72
CA TRP A 80 1.17 5.23 19.78
C TRP A 80 0.21 6.23 20.44
N PRO A 81 -0.76 5.84 21.28
CA PRO A 81 -1.64 6.80 21.96
C PRO A 81 -0.86 7.80 22.82
N ALA A 82 0.13 7.32 23.58
CA ALA A 82 0.96 8.17 24.44
C ALA A 82 1.84 9.12 23.61
N ILE A 83 2.42 8.65 22.50
CA ILE A 83 3.19 9.49 21.57
C ILE A 83 2.28 10.60 21.01
N ARG A 84 1.10 10.24 20.48
CA ARG A 84 0.12 11.21 19.97
C ARG A 84 -0.37 12.20 21.02
N GLU A 85 -0.36 11.85 22.30
CA GLU A 85 -0.74 12.75 23.40
C GLU A 85 0.42 13.67 23.84
N GLN A 86 1.64 13.15 23.87
CA GLN A 86 2.78 13.80 24.54
C GLN A 86 3.77 14.48 23.59
N THR A 87 3.75 14.19 22.27
CA THR A 87 4.63 14.88 21.31
C THR A 87 4.40 16.40 21.39
N PRO A 88 5.45 17.21 21.64
CA PRO A 88 5.35 18.66 21.70
C PRO A 88 4.83 19.24 20.38
N PRO A 89 4.04 20.33 20.41
CA PRO A 89 3.58 20.94 19.18
C PRO A 89 4.77 21.51 18.40
N PHE A 90 4.67 21.48 17.07
CA PHE A 90 5.65 22.15 16.20
C PHE A 90 5.80 23.63 16.58
N ASP A 91 7.04 24.07 16.61
CA ASP A 91 7.43 25.45 16.81
C ASP A 91 8.56 25.77 15.81
N PRO A 92 8.39 26.74 14.90
CA PRO A 92 9.37 27.01 13.86
C PRO A 92 10.76 27.39 14.40
N ILE A 93 10.83 27.96 15.61
CA ILE A 93 12.06 28.38 16.29
C ILE A 93 12.69 27.20 17.03
N ARG A 94 11.88 26.41 17.76
CA ARG A 94 12.37 25.42 18.73
C ARG A 94 12.46 24.00 18.20
N THR A 95 11.60 23.59 17.27
CA THR A 95 11.57 22.21 16.79
C THR A 95 12.82 21.93 15.95
N PRO A 96 13.69 20.98 16.32
CA PRO A 96 14.86 20.66 15.51
C PRO A 96 14.42 19.97 14.20
N PRO A 97 15.10 20.24 13.07
CA PRO A 97 15.00 19.43 11.87
C PRO A 97 15.56 18.02 12.10
N SER A 98 14.87 17.01 11.59
CA SER A 98 15.22 15.59 11.69
C SER A 98 16.06 15.17 10.49
N HIS A 99 17.26 14.62 10.70
CA HIS A 99 18.07 14.03 9.63
C HIS A 99 18.40 14.95 8.43
N MET A 100 18.16 16.27 8.53
CA MET A 100 18.44 17.25 7.47
C MET A 100 19.92 17.66 7.37
N GLY A 101 20.73 17.29 8.36
CA GLY A 101 22.18 17.51 8.38
C GLY A 101 22.62 18.82 9.05
N ALA A 102 23.90 18.86 9.44
CA ALA A 102 24.48 19.95 10.24
C ALA A 102 24.48 21.32 9.55
N ILE A 103 24.43 21.37 8.21
CA ILE A 103 24.37 22.62 7.45
C ILE A 103 22.99 23.26 7.60
N VAL A 104 21.91 22.49 7.54
CA VAL A 104 20.53 22.97 7.77
C VAL A 104 20.37 23.46 9.21
N GLU A 105 20.87 22.69 10.18
CA GLU A 105 20.83 23.07 11.60
C GLU A 105 21.63 24.35 11.88
N CYS A 106 22.75 24.54 11.18
CA CYS A 106 23.51 25.79 11.26
C CYS A 106 22.75 26.95 10.62
N PHE A 107 22.19 26.75 9.42
CA PHE A 107 21.53 27.78 8.64
C PHE A 107 20.26 28.31 9.33
N ARG A 108 19.45 27.45 9.96
CA ARG A 108 18.21 27.91 10.63
C ARG A 108 18.41 28.92 11.76
N HIS A 109 19.64 29.04 12.28
CA HIS A 109 20.01 29.98 13.33
C HIS A 109 20.67 31.27 12.81
N TYR A 110 20.80 31.43 11.49
CA TYR A 110 21.35 32.66 10.93
C TYR A 110 20.36 33.82 11.07
N PRO A 111 20.86 35.07 11.18
CA PRO A 111 20.01 36.25 11.09
C PRO A 111 19.17 36.22 9.82
N ASP A 112 17.94 36.74 9.91
CA ASP A 112 17.00 36.89 8.80
C ASP A 112 16.53 35.58 8.14
N VAL A 113 16.95 34.42 8.66
CA VAL A 113 16.38 33.13 8.26
C VAL A 113 15.02 32.96 8.90
N ILE A 114 14.02 32.70 8.08
CA ILE A 114 12.65 32.39 8.50
C ILE A 114 12.31 30.95 8.13
N ARG A 115 11.34 30.37 8.83
CA ARG A 115 10.87 29.00 8.62
C ARG A 115 9.37 28.96 8.37
N SER A 116 8.92 28.13 7.43
CA SER A 116 7.49 27.89 7.23
C SER A 116 6.87 27.12 8.39
N ASN A 117 5.54 27.19 8.52
CA ASN A 117 4.82 26.72 9.69
C ASN A 117 4.26 25.28 9.57
N HIS A 118 4.81 24.46 8.68
CA HIS A 118 4.34 23.08 8.50
C HIS A 118 5.01 22.14 9.51
N PRO A 119 4.25 21.32 10.27
CA PRO A 119 4.78 20.57 11.41
C PRO A 119 5.71 19.41 11.05
N LEU A 120 5.64 18.94 9.81
CA LEU A 120 6.41 17.82 9.29
C LEU A 120 7.40 18.30 8.20
N ASP A 121 6.88 18.82 7.10
CA ASP A 121 7.64 19.23 5.91
C ASP A 121 8.09 20.71 5.82
N SER A 122 8.42 21.37 6.94
CA SER A 122 8.82 22.79 6.87
C SER A 122 10.11 23.06 6.06
N PHE A 123 10.27 24.30 5.62
CA PHE A 123 11.45 24.82 4.92
C PHE A 123 11.99 26.06 5.64
N ILE A 124 13.29 26.32 5.51
CA ILE A 124 13.95 27.55 5.94
C ILE A 124 14.48 28.34 4.75
N ALA A 125 14.41 29.66 4.81
CA ALA A 125 14.90 30.52 3.74
C ALA A 125 15.46 31.86 4.24
N CYS A 126 16.40 32.42 3.47
CA CYS A 126 16.92 33.78 3.64
C CYS A 126 17.16 34.42 2.27
N GLY A 127 16.81 35.70 2.14
CA GLY A 127 16.96 36.49 0.91
C GLY A 127 15.64 37.11 0.44
N PRO A 128 15.65 37.87 -0.67
CA PRO A 128 14.52 38.70 -1.09
C PRO A 128 13.21 37.93 -1.37
N LEU A 129 13.28 36.63 -1.71
CA LEU A 129 12.09 35.81 -1.98
C LEU A 129 11.71 34.88 -0.81
N ALA A 130 12.41 34.94 0.33
CA ALA A 130 12.18 34.03 1.45
C ALA A 130 10.72 34.07 1.94
N GLU A 131 10.18 35.27 2.17
CA GLU A 131 8.79 35.43 2.61
C GLU A 131 7.80 34.91 1.56
N ALA A 132 8.01 35.21 0.28
CA ALA A 132 7.13 34.75 -0.78
C ALA A 132 7.12 33.23 -0.90
N ILE A 133 8.29 32.58 -0.82
CA ILE A 133 8.43 31.12 -0.90
C ILE A 133 7.73 30.43 0.29
N LEU A 134 7.80 31.03 1.48
CA LEU A 134 7.33 30.43 2.73
C LEU A 134 5.95 30.93 3.20
N ALA A 135 5.33 31.88 2.50
CA ALA A 135 4.11 32.57 2.92
C ALA A 135 2.95 31.63 3.26
N GLU A 136 2.76 30.59 2.45
CA GLU A 136 1.71 29.59 2.65
C GLU A 136 2.30 28.19 2.53
N GLN A 137 1.93 27.31 3.45
CA GLN A 137 2.19 25.87 3.35
C GLN A 137 1.01 25.15 4.01
N PRO A 138 0.08 24.57 3.23
CA PRO A 138 -1.07 23.88 3.79
C PRO A 138 -0.64 22.65 4.59
N LEU A 139 -1.43 22.28 5.60
CA LEU A 139 -1.17 21.08 6.40
C LEU A 139 -1.37 19.80 5.58
N GLU A 140 -2.37 19.79 4.70
CA GLU A 140 -2.54 18.72 3.71
C GLU A 140 -1.74 19.07 2.47
N SER A 141 -1.07 18.09 1.87
CA SER A 141 -0.21 18.30 0.71
C SER A 141 0.92 19.29 0.98
N GLY A 142 1.60 19.14 2.11
CA GLY A 142 2.64 20.07 2.58
C GLY A 142 3.82 20.27 1.62
N LEU A 143 4.01 19.35 0.66
CA LEU A 143 5.02 19.42 -0.41
C LEU A 143 4.41 19.56 -1.83
N GLY A 144 3.08 19.67 -1.92
CA GLY A 144 2.30 19.68 -3.15
C GLY A 144 1.96 21.09 -3.66
N PRO A 145 0.80 21.27 -4.32
CA PRO A 145 0.32 22.58 -4.74
C PRO A 145 0.27 23.55 -3.55
N GLN A 146 0.61 24.82 -3.78
CA GLN A 146 0.72 25.87 -2.75
C GLN A 146 1.94 25.74 -1.80
N SER A 147 2.63 24.61 -1.74
CA SER A 147 3.83 24.45 -0.89
C SER A 147 5.03 25.31 -1.34
N PRO A 148 6.09 25.43 -0.53
CA PRO A 148 7.37 26.00 -0.97
C PRO A 148 7.95 25.35 -2.22
N ASN A 149 7.73 24.05 -2.45
CA ASN A 149 8.19 23.39 -3.68
C ASN A 149 7.51 23.96 -4.93
N GLN A 150 6.19 24.21 -4.88
CA GLN A 150 5.47 24.84 -5.99
C GLN A 150 6.01 26.25 -6.24
N LYS A 151 6.26 27.04 -5.19
CA LYS A 151 6.79 28.40 -5.35
C LYS A 151 8.23 28.40 -5.89
N LEU A 152 9.07 27.45 -5.48
CA LEU A 152 10.40 27.25 -6.06
C LEU A 152 10.33 26.87 -7.56
N TYR A 153 9.33 26.09 -7.95
CA TYR A 153 9.05 25.79 -9.35
C TYR A 153 8.62 27.06 -10.11
N ASP A 154 7.74 27.88 -9.53
CA ASP A 154 7.21 29.10 -10.17
C ASP A 154 8.28 30.20 -10.30
N PHE A 155 9.17 30.33 -9.30
CA PHE A 155 10.29 31.27 -9.33
C PHE A 155 11.48 30.80 -10.16
N ASP A 156 11.33 29.67 -10.87
CA ASP A 156 12.38 29.06 -11.68
C ASP A 156 13.69 28.99 -10.86
N ALA A 157 13.64 28.27 -9.74
CA ALA A 157 14.77 28.13 -8.81
C ALA A 157 15.76 27.04 -9.25
N TRP A 158 16.95 27.05 -8.64
CA TRP A 158 17.99 26.03 -8.81
C TRP A 158 17.99 25.06 -7.62
N ILE A 159 18.35 23.80 -7.88
CA ILE A 159 18.64 22.77 -6.88
C ILE A 159 20.14 22.53 -6.86
N LEU A 160 20.74 22.53 -5.68
CA LEU A 160 22.11 22.08 -5.46
C LEU A 160 22.14 20.88 -4.52
N LEU A 161 22.65 19.75 -5.03
CA LEU A 161 22.90 18.53 -4.26
C LEU A 161 24.40 18.45 -3.94
N ILE A 162 24.78 18.48 -2.66
CA ILE A 162 26.18 18.44 -2.20
C ILE A 162 26.47 17.09 -1.55
N GLY A 163 27.03 16.15 -2.32
CA GLY A 163 27.37 14.81 -1.86
C GLY A 163 26.18 14.00 -1.35
N VAL A 164 25.03 14.23 -1.98
CA VAL A 164 23.78 13.47 -1.86
C VAL A 164 23.25 13.22 -3.28
N ASP A 165 22.37 12.24 -3.43
CA ASP A 165 21.77 11.89 -4.72
C ASP A 165 20.32 12.40 -4.84
N PHE A 166 19.66 12.08 -5.94
CA PHE A 166 18.30 12.54 -6.25
C PHE A 166 17.25 12.05 -5.24
N ASP A 167 17.50 10.96 -4.50
CA ASP A 167 16.67 10.48 -3.39
C ASP A 167 16.57 11.50 -2.23
N ARG A 168 17.41 12.54 -2.22
CA ARG A 168 17.36 13.64 -1.24
C ARG A 168 16.78 14.92 -1.79
N CYS A 169 16.34 14.94 -3.05
CA CYS A 169 15.84 16.12 -3.72
C CYS A 169 14.36 16.38 -3.38
N THR A 170 14.11 17.13 -2.30
CA THR A 170 12.74 17.39 -1.81
C THR A 170 11.84 18.06 -2.85
N SER A 171 12.40 18.85 -3.79
CA SER A 171 11.60 19.48 -4.84
C SER A 171 10.94 18.48 -5.79
N MET A 172 11.49 17.28 -5.95
CA MET A 172 10.91 16.24 -6.81
C MET A 172 9.61 15.66 -6.23
N HIS A 173 9.35 15.79 -4.91
CA HIS A 173 8.06 15.41 -4.32
C HIS A 173 6.87 16.16 -4.94
N LEU A 174 7.07 17.39 -5.45
CA LEU A 174 5.99 18.11 -6.15
C LEU A 174 5.41 17.31 -7.32
N ALA A 175 6.25 16.53 -8.00
CA ALA A 175 5.82 15.66 -9.09
C ALA A 175 4.88 14.55 -8.61
N GLU A 176 5.03 14.06 -7.39
CA GLU A 176 4.16 13.02 -6.82
C GLU A 176 2.74 13.55 -6.55
N PHE A 177 2.60 14.83 -6.23
CA PHE A 177 1.29 15.48 -6.10
C PHE A 177 0.66 15.85 -7.43
N LYS A 178 1.48 16.10 -8.46
CA LYS A 178 1.01 16.30 -9.83
C LYS A 178 0.63 14.99 -10.51
N ALA A 179 1.33 13.90 -10.18
CA ALA A 179 1.05 12.56 -10.66
C ALA A 179 -0.18 11.96 -9.97
N ARG A 180 -1.05 11.28 -10.72
CA ARG A 180 -2.27 10.64 -10.19
C ARG A 180 -2.01 9.29 -9.51
N SER A 181 -0.78 9.00 -9.11
CA SER A 181 -0.26 7.64 -8.88
C SER A 181 0.12 7.33 -7.44
N ARG A 182 -0.55 7.93 -6.44
CA ARG A 182 -0.15 7.81 -5.03
C ARG A 182 -1.28 7.40 -4.10
N ILE A 183 -0.92 6.57 -3.13
CA ILE A 183 -1.78 6.19 -2.00
C ILE A 183 -1.88 7.38 -1.06
N THR A 184 -3.08 7.71 -0.59
CA THR A 184 -3.29 8.68 0.47
C THR A 184 -3.38 7.94 1.80
N LEU A 185 -2.68 8.44 2.82
CA LEU A 185 -2.69 7.91 4.16
C LEU A 185 -3.20 8.95 5.16
N ALA A 186 -3.74 8.46 6.28
CA ALA A 186 -4.00 9.30 7.44
C ALA A 186 -2.65 9.62 8.11
N GLN A 187 -2.33 10.89 8.20
CA GLN A 187 -1.17 11.42 8.90
C GLN A 187 -1.62 12.19 10.15
N GLY A 188 -0.71 12.38 11.11
CA GLY A 188 -0.96 13.19 12.28
C GLY A 188 0.27 13.99 12.68
N SER A 189 0.03 15.16 13.26
CA SER A 189 1.08 16.01 13.80
C SER A 189 0.61 16.78 15.02
N ALA A 190 1.50 17.01 15.98
CA ALA A 190 1.24 17.93 17.07
C ALA A 190 1.47 19.37 16.56
N ILE A 191 0.45 20.21 16.69
CA ILE A 191 0.48 21.63 16.29
C ILE A 191 0.01 22.52 17.44
N LEU A 192 0.34 23.81 17.35
CA LEU A 192 -0.21 24.84 18.21
C LEU A 192 -1.34 25.57 17.47
N GLU A 193 -2.56 25.46 17.98
CA GLU A 193 -3.71 26.21 17.46
C GLU A 193 -4.33 27.02 18.59
N ASN A 194 -4.47 28.33 18.39
CA ASN A 194 -4.98 29.27 19.41
C ASN A 194 -4.27 29.14 20.77
N GLY A 195 -2.94 28.92 20.74
CA GLY A 195 -2.11 28.76 21.94
C GLY A 195 -2.26 27.42 22.66
N ARG A 196 -3.00 26.46 22.09
CA ARG A 196 -3.19 25.11 22.65
C ARG A 196 -2.59 24.06 21.77
N ARG A 197 -1.99 23.04 22.40
CA ARG A 197 -1.44 21.87 21.73
C ARG A 197 -2.60 20.98 21.25
N ILE A 198 -2.58 20.62 19.97
CA ILE A 198 -3.58 19.75 19.35
C ILE A 198 -2.85 18.70 18.51
N TRP A 199 -3.26 17.44 18.61
CA TRP A 199 -2.90 16.42 17.63
C TRP A 199 -3.88 16.54 16.46
N ARG A 200 -3.40 17.03 15.32
CA ARG A 200 -4.22 17.23 14.12
C ARG A 200 -4.00 16.05 13.20
N THR A 201 -5.07 15.32 12.91
CA THR A 201 -5.08 14.30 11.85
C THR A 201 -5.49 14.95 10.54
N TYR A 202 -4.82 14.56 9.46
CA TYR A 202 -5.03 15.06 8.11
C TYR A 202 -4.68 13.99 7.09
N ARG A 203 -5.04 14.18 5.82
CA ARG A 203 -4.71 13.25 4.73
C ARG A 203 -3.54 13.77 3.91
N ASP A 204 -2.59 12.90 3.59
CA ASP A 204 -1.47 13.23 2.69
C ASP A 204 -1.06 12.00 1.88
N ILE A 205 -0.25 12.19 0.84
CA ILE A 205 0.23 11.09 0.01
C ILE A 205 1.38 10.33 0.69
N ALA A 206 1.46 9.03 0.43
CA ALA A 206 2.62 8.21 0.76
C ALA A 206 3.78 8.58 -0.18
N LEU A 207 4.64 9.49 0.28
CA LEU A 207 5.81 9.96 -0.46
C LEU A 207 6.85 8.84 -0.61
N ASN A 208 7.47 8.73 -1.79
CA ASN A 208 8.55 7.78 -2.04
C ASN A 208 9.70 8.45 -2.80
N SER A 209 10.76 8.79 -2.08
CA SER A 209 11.93 9.45 -2.67
C SER A 209 12.87 8.50 -3.39
N ASP A 210 12.80 7.18 -3.17
CA ASP A 210 13.68 6.22 -3.85
C ASP A 210 13.43 6.20 -5.37
N GLU A 211 12.21 6.54 -5.77
CA GLU A 211 11.78 6.69 -7.16
C GLU A 211 12.44 7.88 -7.88
N PHE A 212 13.15 8.77 -7.17
CA PHE A 212 13.75 9.96 -7.77
C PHE A 212 15.08 9.66 -8.48
N LEU A 213 15.71 8.53 -8.17
CA LEU A 213 17.02 8.17 -8.73
C LEU A 213 16.97 8.03 -10.26
N ILE A 214 15.99 7.31 -10.79
CA ILE A 214 15.86 7.06 -12.24
C ILE A 214 15.56 8.33 -13.04
N PRO A 215 14.50 9.13 -12.74
CA PRO A 215 14.26 10.38 -13.44
C PRO A 215 15.44 11.37 -13.29
N GLY A 216 16.13 11.35 -12.16
CA GLY A 216 17.37 12.10 -11.97
C GLY A 216 18.48 11.67 -12.94
N GLN A 217 18.75 10.37 -13.07
CA GLN A 217 19.73 9.83 -14.03
C GLN A 217 19.36 10.15 -15.48
N ILE A 218 18.07 10.18 -15.83
CA ILE A 218 17.61 10.60 -17.16
C ILE A 218 17.96 12.07 -17.40
N LEU A 219 17.77 12.95 -16.41
CA LEU A 219 18.17 14.35 -16.51
C LEU A 219 19.68 14.50 -16.70
N GLU A 220 20.49 13.74 -15.96
CA GLU A 220 21.95 13.74 -16.12
C GLU A 220 22.36 13.33 -17.53
N ALA A 221 21.81 12.22 -18.04
CA ALA A 221 22.09 11.73 -19.38
C ALA A 221 21.64 12.71 -20.48
N SER A 222 20.60 13.51 -20.23
CA SER A 222 20.11 14.53 -21.17
C SER A 222 20.95 15.82 -21.18
N GLY A 223 21.94 15.95 -20.29
CA GLY A 223 22.78 17.15 -20.17
C GLY A 223 22.13 18.31 -19.41
N GLN A 224 21.01 18.07 -18.72
CA GLN A 224 20.29 19.08 -17.93
C GLN A 224 20.85 19.27 -16.51
N VAL A 225 21.82 18.45 -16.11
CA VAL A 225 22.45 18.49 -14.79
C VAL A 225 23.93 18.85 -14.95
N ARG A 226 24.35 19.93 -14.28
CA ARG A 226 25.76 20.28 -14.16
C ARG A 226 26.37 19.48 -13.03
N GLN A 227 27.46 18.78 -13.31
CA GLN A 227 28.19 17.99 -12.33
C GLN A 227 29.52 18.67 -11.99
N GLY A 228 29.91 18.60 -10.73
CA GLY A 228 31.16 19.18 -10.25
C GLY A 228 31.51 18.68 -8.86
N LYS A 229 32.56 19.25 -8.28
CA LYS A 229 32.93 18.98 -6.89
C LYS A 229 32.78 20.23 -6.04
N ILE A 230 32.26 20.07 -4.84
CA ILE A 230 32.32 21.07 -3.77
C ILE A 230 33.16 20.47 -2.65
N GLY A 231 34.40 20.95 -2.56
CA GLY A 231 35.44 20.22 -1.84
C GLY A 231 35.66 18.82 -2.43
N LEU A 232 35.49 17.77 -1.64
CA LEU A 232 35.55 16.38 -2.11
C LEU A 232 34.20 15.84 -2.57
N ALA A 233 33.09 16.53 -2.31
CA ALA A 233 31.74 16.04 -2.56
C ALA A 233 31.39 16.09 -4.04
N SER A 234 31.04 14.94 -4.63
CA SER A 234 30.34 14.91 -5.92
C SER A 234 29.03 15.69 -5.79
N SER A 235 28.84 16.69 -6.64
CA SER A 235 27.76 17.65 -6.52
C SER A 235 27.06 17.87 -7.86
N ARG A 236 25.76 18.19 -7.78
CA ARG A 236 24.88 18.38 -8.93
C ARG A 236 24.15 19.71 -8.81
N LEU A 237 24.11 20.48 -9.89
CA LEU A 237 23.34 21.70 -10.02
C LEU A 237 22.37 21.57 -11.19
N LEU A 238 21.09 21.77 -10.92
CA LEU A 238 20.00 21.62 -11.90
C LEU A 238 18.86 22.59 -11.60
N ARG A 239 17.91 22.73 -12.54
CA ARG A 239 16.73 23.59 -12.39
C ARG A 239 15.58 22.82 -11.73
N VAL A 240 14.80 23.48 -10.88
CA VAL A 240 13.62 22.87 -10.23
C VAL A 240 12.60 22.39 -11.26
N GLN A 241 12.29 23.20 -12.28
CA GLN A 241 11.25 22.87 -13.26
C GLN A 241 11.54 21.55 -14.02
N PRO A 242 12.70 21.39 -14.70
CA PRO A 242 13.08 20.10 -15.30
C PRO A 242 13.12 18.93 -14.33
N ALA A 243 13.55 19.14 -13.09
CA ALA A 243 13.56 18.08 -12.07
C ALA A 243 12.15 17.56 -11.80
N VAL A 244 11.20 18.47 -11.57
CA VAL A 244 9.79 18.14 -11.34
C VAL A 244 9.16 17.53 -12.59
N ASP A 245 9.33 18.16 -13.76
CA ASP A 245 8.69 17.73 -15.01
C ASP A 245 9.16 16.34 -15.46
N GLN A 246 10.46 16.06 -15.35
CA GLN A 246 10.98 14.74 -15.70
C GLN A 246 10.48 13.67 -14.73
N THR A 247 10.39 14.00 -13.45
CA THR A 247 9.85 13.08 -12.43
C THR A 247 8.38 12.82 -12.69
N GLU A 248 7.58 13.85 -12.97
CA GLU A 248 6.16 13.72 -13.29
C GLU A 248 5.94 12.86 -14.54
N ARG A 249 6.71 13.10 -15.61
CA ARG A 249 6.67 12.26 -16.83
C ARG A 249 7.05 10.82 -16.54
N TRP A 250 8.08 10.62 -15.73
CA TRP A 250 8.54 9.27 -15.37
C TRP A 250 7.45 8.54 -14.56
N LEU A 251 6.84 9.19 -13.57
CA LEU A 251 5.72 8.64 -12.80
C LEU A 251 4.50 8.35 -13.67
N ALA A 252 4.19 9.22 -14.63
CA ALA A 252 3.07 9.04 -15.55
C ALA A 252 3.27 7.90 -16.57
N LEU A 253 4.51 7.63 -16.99
CA LEU A 253 4.83 6.56 -17.94
C LEU A 253 4.99 5.19 -17.26
N ASN A 254 5.47 5.17 -16.02
CA ASN A 254 5.60 3.95 -15.22
C ASN A 254 4.31 3.68 -14.42
N ARG A 255 3.14 3.85 -15.07
CA ARG A 255 1.78 3.85 -14.51
C ARG A 255 1.55 2.79 -13.44
N HIS A 256 1.57 3.23 -12.19
CA HIS A 256 1.07 2.52 -11.02
C HIS A 256 0.09 3.46 -10.32
N HIS A 257 -1.13 3.61 -10.84
CA HIS A 257 -2.08 4.59 -10.29
C HIS A 257 -3.27 3.92 -9.61
N ARG A 258 -3.83 4.64 -8.63
CA ARG A 258 -5.07 4.22 -7.97
C ARG A 258 -6.16 4.16 -9.02
N ILE A 259 -6.91 3.04 -9.07
CA ILE A 259 -8.01 2.90 -10.02
C ILE A 259 -8.95 4.11 -9.90
N LEU A 260 -9.30 4.72 -11.02
CA LEU A 260 -10.33 5.76 -11.08
C LEU A 260 -11.73 5.13 -11.26
N PRO A 261 -12.81 5.77 -10.78
CA PRO A 261 -14.17 5.23 -10.91
C PRO A 261 -14.58 4.86 -12.33
N ASP A 262 -14.11 5.58 -13.34
CA ASP A 262 -14.35 5.35 -14.76
C ASP A 262 -13.54 4.19 -15.35
N GLU A 263 -12.39 3.85 -14.76
CA GLU A 263 -11.54 2.72 -15.16
C GLU A 263 -12.00 1.38 -14.56
N LYS A 264 -12.70 1.45 -13.42
CA LYS A 264 -13.13 0.28 -12.62
C LYS A 264 -13.83 -0.79 -13.46
N GLN A 265 -14.74 -0.39 -14.35
CA GLN A 265 -15.48 -1.35 -15.17
C GLN A 265 -14.56 -2.08 -16.17
N SER A 266 -13.66 -1.36 -16.84
CA SER A 266 -12.72 -1.96 -17.80
C SER A 266 -11.78 -2.96 -17.12
N ILE A 267 -11.30 -2.63 -15.92
CA ILE A 267 -10.44 -3.53 -15.12
C ILE A 267 -11.21 -4.79 -14.71
N LEU A 268 -12.46 -4.63 -14.25
CA LEU A 268 -13.31 -5.77 -13.90
C LEU A 268 -13.52 -6.69 -15.11
N ASP A 269 -13.76 -6.13 -16.29
CA ASP A 269 -13.96 -6.91 -17.52
C ASP A 269 -12.70 -7.71 -17.89
N GLU A 270 -11.50 -7.11 -17.75
CA GLU A 270 -10.23 -7.81 -17.95
C GLU A 270 -10.01 -8.94 -16.92
N LEU A 271 -10.23 -8.68 -15.63
CA LEU A 271 -10.08 -9.70 -14.58
C LEU A 271 -11.07 -10.86 -14.72
N LYS A 272 -12.30 -10.57 -15.17
CA LYS A 272 -13.37 -11.55 -15.40
C LYS A 272 -13.09 -12.51 -16.57
N SER A 273 -12.06 -12.26 -17.38
CA SER A 273 -11.55 -13.25 -18.35
C SER A 273 -11.00 -14.51 -17.67
N SER A 274 -10.51 -14.39 -16.43
CA SER A 274 -10.00 -15.49 -15.60
C SER A 274 -10.61 -15.38 -14.19
N PRO A 275 -11.92 -15.65 -14.05
CA PRO A 275 -12.68 -15.25 -12.86
C PRO A 275 -12.32 -16.02 -11.60
N VAL A 276 -11.89 -17.27 -11.72
CA VAL A 276 -11.47 -18.10 -10.58
C VAL A 276 -10.14 -17.64 -10.01
N GLU A 277 -9.18 -17.31 -10.89
CA GLU A 277 -7.86 -16.83 -10.48
C GLU A 277 -7.91 -15.41 -9.92
N ASN A 278 -8.88 -14.60 -10.35
CA ASN A 278 -9.05 -13.22 -9.90
C ASN A 278 -10.24 -13.04 -8.92
N LEU A 279 -10.79 -14.14 -8.39
CA LEU A 279 -12.05 -14.16 -7.62
C LEU A 279 -12.08 -13.12 -6.50
N PHE A 280 -11.02 -13.07 -5.70
CA PHE A 280 -10.92 -12.14 -4.58
C PHE A 280 -10.80 -10.69 -5.05
N ALA A 281 -9.99 -10.43 -6.08
CA ALA A 281 -9.82 -9.08 -6.60
C ALA A 281 -11.09 -8.53 -7.26
N ILE A 282 -11.83 -9.38 -7.99
CA ILE A 282 -13.14 -9.03 -8.54
C ILE A 282 -14.12 -8.74 -7.40
N GLY A 283 -14.18 -9.61 -6.39
CA GLY A 283 -15.06 -9.44 -5.24
C GLY A 283 -14.77 -8.15 -4.47
N ASP A 284 -13.51 -7.85 -4.19
CA ASP A 284 -13.15 -6.65 -3.46
C ASP A 284 -13.47 -5.38 -4.27
N LEU A 285 -13.15 -5.37 -5.56
CA LEU A 285 -13.50 -4.25 -6.43
C LEU A 285 -15.01 -4.04 -6.52
N GLU A 286 -15.82 -5.08 -6.63
CA GLU A 286 -17.27 -4.93 -6.74
C GLU A 286 -17.93 -4.50 -5.42
N ASN A 287 -17.44 -5.02 -4.30
CA ASN A 287 -18.09 -4.87 -2.99
C ASN A 287 -17.62 -3.66 -2.18
N PHE A 288 -16.45 -3.09 -2.48
CA PHE A 288 -15.90 -1.94 -1.73
C PHE A 288 -15.85 -0.66 -2.56
N SER A 289 -15.98 0.47 -1.85
CA SER A 289 -15.84 1.78 -2.46
C SER A 289 -14.36 2.10 -2.66
N LEU A 290 -14.03 2.73 -3.80
CA LEU A 290 -12.69 3.26 -4.01
C LEU A 290 -12.36 4.42 -3.06
N GLU A 291 -13.30 4.90 -2.25
CA GLU A 291 -13.12 5.95 -1.24
C GLU A 291 -12.91 5.41 0.18
N ASP A 292 -13.02 4.09 0.38
CA ASP A 292 -12.87 3.46 1.69
C ASP A 292 -11.41 3.52 2.18
N ASP A 293 -11.19 3.97 3.43
CA ASP A 293 -9.83 4.15 4.00
C ASP A 293 -9.04 2.84 4.17
N PHE A 294 -9.76 1.71 4.24
CA PHE A 294 -9.17 0.38 4.38
C PHE A 294 -8.92 -0.32 3.04
N PHE A 295 -9.33 0.29 1.92
CA PHE A 295 -9.29 -0.32 0.60
C PHE A 295 -8.58 0.59 -0.41
N ASP A 296 -7.48 0.11 -0.97
CA ASP A 296 -6.83 0.74 -2.11
C ASP A 296 -6.63 -0.28 -3.21
N ALA A 297 -6.77 0.15 -4.46
CA ALA A 297 -6.49 -0.68 -5.62
C ALA A 297 -5.60 0.09 -6.58
N LEU A 298 -4.43 -0.47 -6.88
CA LEU A 298 -3.46 0.09 -7.81
C LEU A 298 -3.41 -0.76 -9.07
N ALA A 299 -3.70 -0.14 -10.21
CA ALA A 299 -3.60 -0.77 -11.52
C ALA A 299 -2.21 -0.50 -12.11
N LEU A 300 -1.53 -1.59 -12.46
CA LEU A 300 -0.23 -1.58 -13.10
C LEU A 300 -0.44 -1.92 -14.57
N TYR A 301 0.01 -1.04 -15.46
CA TYR A 301 -0.20 -1.18 -16.90
C TYR A 301 1.11 -1.47 -17.63
N ASP A 302 1.08 -2.42 -18.56
CA ASP A 302 2.06 -2.54 -19.62
C ASP A 302 1.53 -1.83 -20.86
N SER A 303 2.08 -0.66 -21.15
CA SER A 303 1.58 0.27 -22.16
C SER A 303 0.11 0.66 -21.92
N SER A 304 -0.85 0.04 -22.62
CA SER A 304 -2.29 0.30 -22.48
C SER A 304 -3.09 -0.89 -21.97
N ARG A 305 -2.44 -2.02 -21.69
CA ARG A 305 -3.08 -3.26 -21.22
C ARG A 305 -2.85 -3.41 -19.72
N LEU A 306 -3.87 -3.86 -18.96
CA LEU A 306 -3.70 -4.16 -17.56
C LEU A 306 -2.70 -5.31 -17.41
N ASP A 307 -1.57 -5.04 -16.77
CA ASP A 307 -0.55 -6.04 -16.46
C ASP A 307 -0.91 -6.75 -15.15
N SER A 308 -1.18 -5.99 -14.11
CA SER A 308 -1.52 -6.52 -12.80
C SER A 308 -2.29 -5.49 -11.97
N LEU A 309 -2.97 -5.99 -10.94
CA LEU A 309 -3.71 -5.20 -9.98
C LEU A 309 -3.24 -5.56 -8.58
N VAL A 310 -2.85 -4.55 -7.81
CA VAL A 310 -2.47 -4.71 -6.40
C VAL A 310 -3.55 -4.08 -5.55
N ILE A 311 -4.26 -4.90 -4.81
CA ILE A 311 -5.32 -4.49 -3.90
C ILE A 311 -4.79 -4.58 -2.48
N ARG A 312 -4.87 -3.48 -1.74
CA ARG A 312 -4.67 -3.45 -0.29
C ARG A 312 -6.03 -3.46 0.39
N TYR A 313 -6.26 -4.47 1.21
CA TYR A 313 -7.42 -4.57 2.09
C TYR A 313 -6.93 -4.67 3.54
N HIS A 314 -7.11 -3.59 4.32
CA HIS A 314 -6.47 -3.39 5.62
C HIS A 314 -4.95 -3.58 5.57
N ASN A 315 -4.47 -4.67 6.18
CA ASN A 315 -3.06 -5.07 6.28
C ASN A 315 -2.72 -6.23 5.33
N ASN A 316 -3.62 -6.58 4.42
CA ASN A 316 -3.44 -7.65 3.46
C ASN A 316 -3.33 -7.09 2.05
N ILE A 317 -2.54 -7.76 1.22
CA ILE A 317 -2.44 -7.47 -0.20
C ILE A 317 -2.94 -8.67 -1.00
N ILE A 318 -3.75 -8.39 -2.01
CA ILE A 318 -4.08 -9.31 -3.08
C ILE A 318 -3.40 -8.80 -4.34
N VAL A 319 -2.61 -9.66 -4.99
CA VAL A 319 -2.04 -9.40 -6.30
C VAL A 319 -2.77 -10.24 -7.33
N ALA A 320 -3.50 -9.56 -8.20
CA ALA A 320 -4.26 -10.14 -9.29
C ALA A 320 -3.63 -9.76 -10.64
N SER A 321 -3.84 -10.59 -11.65
CA SER A 321 -3.39 -10.29 -13.00
C SER A 321 -4.24 -11.07 -14.01
N PRO A 322 -4.68 -10.43 -15.10
CA PRO A 322 -5.29 -11.15 -16.20
C PRO A 322 -4.25 -11.86 -17.09
N GLN A 323 -2.94 -11.69 -16.84
CA GLN A 323 -1.86 -12.22 -17.66
C GLN A 323 -1.02 -13.25 -16.89
N GLU A 324 -0.43 -14.20 -17.62
CA GLU A 324 0.47 -15.16 -17.01
C GLU A 324 1.85 -14.55 -16.67
N ASP A 325 2.31 -13.60 -17.47
CA ASP A 325 3.67 -13.09 -17.55
C ASP A 325 3.85 -11.66 -16.99
N CYS A 326 2.96 -11.23 -16.08
CA CYS A 326 3.01 -9.90 -15.47
C CYS A 326 4.40 -9.50 -14.91
N ARG A 327 4.70 -8.20 -14.88
CA ARG A 327 6.00 -7.70 -14.39
C ARG A 327 6.04 -7.67 -12.87
N ILE A 328 7.15 -8.12 -12.28
CA ILE A 328 7.25 -8.23 -10.82
C ILE A 328 7.78 -6.96 -10.18
N GLU A 329 8.62 -6.21 -10.89
CA GLU A 329 9.31 -5.02 -10.37
C GLU A 329 8.32 -3.93 -9.93
N PRO A 330 7.27 -3.60 -10.71
CA PRO A 330 6.17 -2.77 -10.26
C PRO A 330 5.53 -3.24 -8.95
N ILE A 331 5.22 -4.52 -8.86
CA ILE A 331 4.51 -5.12 -7.73
C ILE A 331 5.38 -4.98 -6.46
N LEU A 332 6.68 -5.24 -6.55
CA LEU A 332 7.61 -5.12 -5.43
C LEU A 332 7.57 -3.74 -4.77
N SER A 333 7.47 -2.67 -5.55
CA SER A 333 7.38 -1.30 -5.03
C SER A 333 6.09 -1.03 -4.24
N THR A 334 5.01 -1.72 -4.59
CA THR A 334 3.67 -1.50 -4.00
C THR A 334 3.41 -2.35 -2.75
N ILE A 335 4.11 -3.48 -2.61
CA ILE A 335 3.90 -4.43 -1.50
C ILE A 335 4.83 -4.20 -0.31
N ASP A 336 5.83 -3.34 -0.46
CA ASP A 336 6.81 -3.09 0.59
C ASP A 336 6.32 -2.02 1.56
N HIS A 337 5.50 -2.44 2.52
CA HIS A 337 5.03 -1.56 3.58
C HIS A 337 5.02 -2.28 4.95
N PRO A 338 5.47 -1.64 6.04
CA PRO A 338 5.59 -2.27 7.36
C PRO A 338 4.28 -2.85 7.91
N SER A 339 3.14 -2.21 7.62
CA SER A 339 1.83 -2.66 8.09
C SER A 339 1.35 -3.96 7.43
N ILE A 340 1.84 -4.29 6.23
CA ILE A 340 1.36 -5.44 5.46
C ILE A 340 1.80 -6.74 6.12
N GLN A 341 0.85 -7.61 6.43
CA GLN A 341 1.08 -8.89 7.11
C GLN A 341 1.02 -10.07 6.15
N VAL A 342 0.14 -10.00 5.15
CA VAL A 342 -0.13 -11.10 4.22
C VAL A 342 -0.17 -10.56 2.79
N ILE A 343 0.47 -11.27 1.88
CA ILE A 343 0.38 -11.06 0.43
C ILE A 343 -0.15 -12.34 -0.18
N SER A 344 -1.16 -12.24 -1.03
CA SER A 344 -1.79 -13.42 -1.62
C SER A 344 -2.17 -13.22 -3.08
N GLY A 345 -2.27 -14.31 -3.83
CA GLY A 345 -2.51 -14.28 -5.26
C GLY A 345 -2.33 -15.65 -5.90
N ARG A 346 -2.42 -15.68 -7.23
CA ARG A 346 -2.07 -16.85 -8.04
C ARG A 346 -0.65 -17.31 -7.71
N ALA A 347 -0.47 -18.61 -7.47
CA ALA A 347 0.79 -19.14 -6.93
C ALA A 347 2.01 -18.85 -7.82
N SER A 348 1.88 -19.00 -9.14
CA SER A 348 2.96 -18.71 -10.10
C SER A 348 3.43 -17.26 -10.06
N LEU A 349 2.56 -16.32 -9.69
CA LEU A 349 2.90 -14.92 -9.51
C LEU A 349 3.61 -14.71 -8.17
N ILE A 350 2.99 -15.15 -7.07
CA ILE A 350 3.50 -14.92 -5.71
C ILE A 350 4.84 -15.62 -5.47
N GLU A 351 5.10 -16.77 -6.10
CA GLU A 351 6.40 -17.46 -6.02
C GLU A 351 7.55 -16.60 -6.54
N ARG A 352 7.29 -15.74 -7.53
CA ARG A 352 8.31 -14.82 -8.07
C ARG A 352 8.71 -13.73 -7.07
N LEU A 353 7.95 -13.53 -6.00
CA LEU A 353 8.32 -12.61 -4.92
C LEU A 353 9.37 -13.21 -3.97
N GLN A 354 9.49 -14.54 -3.89
CA GLN A 354 10.38 -15.22 -2.92
C GLN A 354 11.84 -14.74 -2.95
N PRO A 355 12.49 -14.55 -4.12
CA PRO A 355 13.87 -14.06 -4.16
C PRO A 355 14.04 -12.64 -3.60
N HIS A 356 12.97 -11.84 -3.63
CA HIS A 356 12.97 -10.45 -3.21
C HIS A 356 12.45 -10.25 -1.77
N ARG A 357 11.65 -11.19 -1.27
CA ARG A 357 11.05 -11.18 0.07
C ARG A 357 11.27 -12.50 0.83
N PRO A 358 12.53 -12.90 1.06
CA PRO A 358 12.85 -14.14 1.77
C PRO A 358 12.45 -14.09 3.26
N ASP A 359 12.05 -12.92 3.77
CA ASP A 359 11.54 -12.70 5.13
C ASP A 359 10.14 -13.30 5.35
N LEU A 360 9.38 -13.57 4.29
CA LEU A 360 8.02 -14.08 4.36
C LEU A 360 7.97 -15.61 4.35
N HIS A 361 6.93 -16.16 4.98
CA HIS A 361 6.61 -17.59 4.93
C HIS A 361 5.56 -17.86 3.85
N TYR A 362 5.88 -18.72 2.90
CA TYR A 362 5.03 -19.00 1.74
C TYR A 362 4.28 -20.32 1.90
N ARG A 363 2.96 -20.29 1.74
CA ARG A 363 2.07 -21.45 1.77
C ARG A 363 1.27 -21.54 0.49
N ARG A 364 1.42 -22.64 -0.25
CA ARG A 364 0.63 -22.96 -1.44
C ARG A 364 -0.65 -23.71 -1.05
N MET A 365 -1.74 -23.43 -1.75
CA MET A 365 -3.04 -24.07 -1.61
C MET A 365 -3.56 -24.45 -3.00
N TYR A 366 -4.23 -25.59 -3.11
CA TYR A 366 -4.81 -26.04 -4.37
C TYR A 366 -6.20 -25.44 -4.55
N LEU A 367 -6.49 -25.00 -5.78
CA LEU A 367 -7.76 -24.39 -6.15
C LEU A 367 -8.52 -25.30 -7.10
N MET A 368 -9.76 -25.62 -6.76
CA MET A 368 -10.69 -26.29 -7.67
C MET A 368 -11.83 -25.36 -8.03
N ALA A 369 -12.42 -25.57 -9.21
CA ALA A 369 -13.62 -24.87 -9.63
C ALA A 369 -14.62 -25.80 -10.30
N VAL A 370 -15.89 -25.38 -10.30
CA VAL A 370 -16.98 -26.03 -11.03
C VAL A 370 -17.85 -24.97 -11.68
N ASP A 371 -18.20 -25.20 -12.94
CA ASP A 371 -19.18 -24.41 -13.67
C ASP A 371 -20.49 -25.20 -13.85
N GLN A 372 -21.52 -24.52 -14.33
CA GLN A 372 -22.83 -25.15 -14.56
C GLN A 372 -22.73 -26.36 -15.52
N ALA A 373 -21.99 -26.25 -16.61
CA ALA A 373 -21.89 -27.29 -17.62
C ALA A 373 -21.24 -28.58 -17.07
N SER A 374 -20.19 -28.42 -16.26
CA SER A 374 -19.40 -29.51 -15.67
C SER A 374 -20.07 -30.13 -14.46
N SER A 375 -20.74 -29.32 -13.63
CA SER A 375 -21.49 -29.76 -12.44
C SER A 375 -22.58 -30.77 -12.80
N PHE A 376 -23.36 -30.49 -13.84
CA PHE A 376 -24.48 -31.34 -14.23
C PHE A 376 -24.09 -32.49 -15.17
N ALA A 377 -22.97 -32.38 -15.90
CA ALA A 377 -22.50 -33.43 -16.80
C ALA A 377 -21.87 -34.64 -16.09
N LYS A 378 -21.32 -34.48 -14.88
CA LYS A 378 -20.65 -35.55 -14.11
C LYS A 378 -21.46 -36.08 -12.92
N ALA A 379 -22.60 -35.47 -12.60
CA ALA A 379 -23.43 -35.90 -11.48
C ALA A 379 -24.18 -37.21 -11.81
N SER A 380 -24.05 -38.22 -10.96
CA SER A 380 -24.84 -39.46 -11.05
C SER A 380 -26.35 -39.14 -10.92
N PRO A 381 -27.27 -39.90 -11.54
CA PRO A 381 -28.73 -39.72 -11.39
C PRO A 381 -29.20 -39.62 -9.94
N ASP A 382 -28.56 -40.36 -9.02
CA ASP A 382 -28.87 -40.35 -7.59
C ASP A 382 -28.46 -39.03 -6.92
N LEU A 383 -27.29 -38.50 -7.29
CA LEU A 383 -26.88 -37.15 -6.94
C LEU A 383 -27.92 -36.17 -7.46
N LEU A 384 -28.27 -36.20 -8.76
CA LEU A 384 -29.27 -35.34 -9.42
C LEU A 384 -30.65 -35.35 -8.74
N SER A 385 -31.08 -36.48 -8.19
CA SER A 385 -32.36 -36.60 -7.48
C SER A 385 -32.37 -36.02 -6.06
N GLY A 386 -31.20 -35.68 -5.49
CA GLY A 386 -31.06 -35.27 -4.09
C GLY A 386 -31.21 -36.43 -3.08
N ARG A 387 -31.48 -37.65 -3.57
CA ARG A 387 -31.50 -38.87 -2.77
C ARG A 387 -30.13 -39.54 -2.85
N LEU A 388 -29.25 -39.16 -1.92
CA LEU A 388 -28.15 -40.05 -1.58
C LEU A 388 -28.75 -41.17 -0.73
N GLU A 389 -28.61 -42.43 -1.18
CA GLU A 389 -28.95 -43.60 -0.36
C GLU A 389 -28.11 -43.54 0.93
N THR A 390 -28.69 -43.02 2.01
CA THR A 390 -28.16 -43.23 3.36
C THR A 390 -28.79 -44.48 3.91
N SER A 391 -27.97 -45.39 4.42
CA SER A 391 -28.41 -46.59 5.14
C SER A 391 -29.15 -46.27 6.45
N ASP A 392 -29.23 -44.99 6.83
CA ASP A 392 -29.96 -44.50 7.99
C ASP A 392 -31.03 -43.49 7.55
N ASP A 393 -32.25 -43.73 8.04
CA ASP A 393 -33.54 -43.09 7.80
C ASP A 393 -33.63 -41.67 8.40
N LEU A 394 -32.65 -40.80 8.12
CA LEU A 394 -32.65 -39.42 8.60
C LEU A 394 -33.15 -38.50 7.46
N ASP A 395 -34.40 -38.05 7.52
CA ASP A 395 -34.99 -37.04 6.62
C ASP A 395 -34.39 -35.65 6.88
N LEU A 396 -33.10 -35.50 6.59
CA LEU A 396 -32.32 -34.29 6.84
C LEU A 396 -32.34 -33.42 5.58
N GLN A 397 -33.24 -32.44 5.51
CA GLN A 397 -33.27 -31.50 4.39
C GLN A 397 -32.29 -30.33 4.61
N PRO A 398 -31.43 -30.00 3.64
CA PRO A 398 -30.65 -28.77 3.67
C PRO A 398 -31.57 -27.56 3.77
N VAL A 399 -31.27 -26.65 4.70
CA VAL A 399 -31.98 -25.37 4.83
C VAL A 399 -30.98 -24.22 4.74
N CYS A 400 -31.42 -23.09 4.17
CA CYS A 400 -30.63 -21.87 4.16
C CYS A 400 -30.52 -21.34 5.59
N ALA A 401 -29.31 -21.06 6.04
CA ALA A 401 -29.05 -20.52 7.36
C ALA A 401 -29.49 -19.05 7.45
N THR A 402 -29.96 -18.69 8.62
CA THR A 402 -30.36 -17.34 9.03
C THR A 402 -29.39 -16.80 10.08
N LEU A 403 -29.55 -15.54 10.49
CA LEU A 403 -28.73 -14.95 11.55
C LEU A 403 -28.85 -15.70 12.89
N GLU A 404 -30.00 -16.34 13.14
CA GLU A 404 -30.24 -17.15 14.36
C GLU A 404 -29.42 -18.45 14.36
N ASP A 405 -28.98 -18.92 13.20
CA ASP A 405 -28.20 -20.14 13.06
C ASP A 405 -26.70 -19.93 13.30
N ILE A 406 -26.21 -18.68 13.31
CA ILE A 406 -24.78 -18.34 13.46
C ILE A 406 -24.16 -18.99 14.69
N PRO A 407 -24.73 -18.90 15.92
CA PRO A 407 -24.13 -19.53 17.10
C PRO A 407 -23.94 -21.03 16.93
N ALA A 408 -24.90 -21.73 16.31
CA ALA A 408 -24.85 -23.17 16.11
C ALA A 408 -23.84 -23.58 15.01
N ILE A 409 -23.67 -22.75 13.97
CA ILE A 409 -22.63 -22.96 12.94
C ILE A 409 -21.24 -22.79 13.57
N ILE A 410 -21.06 -21.76 14.40
CA ILE A 410 -19.78 -21.52 15.08
C ILE A 410 -19.48 -22.63 16.09
N GLU A 411 -20.48 -23.09 16.86
CA GLU A 411 -20.34 -24.25 17.75
C GLU A 411 -19.83 -25.48 16.98
N LEU A 412 -20.40 -25.80 15.81
CA LEU A 412 -19.91 -26.89 14.98
C LEU A 412 -18.43 -26.72 14.58
N PHE A 413 -17.99 -25.52 14.24
CA PHE A 413 -16.59 -25.26 13.90
C PHE A 413 -15.63 -25.48 15.09
N THR A 414 -16.06 -25.23 16.33
CA THR A 414 -15.22 -25.48 17.51
C THR A 414 -14.88 -26.96 17.70
N HIS A 415 -15.70 -27.86 17.17
CA HIS A 415 -15.52 -29.31 17.24
C HIS A 415 -14.61 -29.88 16.13
N ILE A 416 -14.03 -29.03 15.28
CA ILE A 416 -13.26 -29.45 14.12
C ILE A 416 -11.92 -28.69 14.10
N SER A 417 -10.83 -29.42 14.32
CA SER A 417 -9.47 -28.88 14.41
C SER A 417 -9.05 -28.03 13.20
N GLU A 418 -9.55 -28.39 12.03
CA GLU A 418 -9.26 -27.78 10.73
C GLU A 418 -9.87 -26.37 10.59
N PHE A 419 -10.84 -26.01 11.44
CA PHE A 419 -11.46 -24.67 11.46
C PHE A 419 -10.89 -23.76 12.55
N GLY A 420 -9.74 -24.12 13.15
CA GLY A 420 -9.02 -23.29 14.12
C GLY A 420 -8.86 -21.86 13.61
N HIS A 421 -9.30 -20.89 14.41
CA HIS A 421 -9.33 -19.48 14.04
C HIS A 421 -8.16 -18.73 14.69
N THR A 422 -7.58 -17.77 13.96
CA THR A 422 -6.45 -16.95 14.44
C THR A 422 -6.88 -15.77 15.32
N GLY A 423 -8.19 -15.45 15.35
CA GLY A 423 -8.84 -14.47 16.22
C GLY A 423 -9.78 -15.10 17.27
N THR A 424 -10.61 -14.30 17.93
CA THR A 424 -11.57 -14.81 18.92
C THR A 424 -12.82 -15.37 18.24
N TRP A 425 -13.54 -16.28 18.89
CA TRP A 425 -14.81 -16.79 18.39
C TRP A 425 -15.89 -15.69 18.27
N THR A 426 -15.77 -14.64 19.09
CA THR A 426 -16.64 -13.46 19.03
C THR A 426 -16.43 -12.69 17.73
N ASP A 427 -15.18 -12.52 17.29
CA ASP A 427 -14.86 -11.85 16.02
C ASP A 427 -15.49 -12.60 14.86
N ARG A 428 -15.40 -13.94 14.86
CA ARG A 428 -15.94 -14.78 13.80
C ARG A 428 -17.47 -14.75 13.71
N VAL A 429 -18.17 -14.63 14.84
CA VAL A 429 -19.63 -14.40 14.87
C VAL A 429 -19.95 -13.07 14.19
N GLN A 430 -19.22 -12.01 14.56
CA GLN A 430 -19.46 -10.67 14.04
C GLN A 430 -19.15 -10.56 12.54
N GLU A 431 -18.08 -11.21 12.07
CA GLU A 431 -17.73 -11.32 10.65
C GLU A 431 -18.83 -12.02 9.85
N LEU A 432 -19.25 -13.22 10.28
CA LEU A 432 -20.27 -13.99 9.58
C LEU A 432 -21.62 -13.26 9.60
N GLN A 433 -21.99 -12.65 10.72
CA GLN A 433 -23.21 -11.84 10.84
C GLN A 433 -23.19 -10.65 9.88
N THR A 434 -22.06 -9.94 9.79
CA THR A 434 -21.91 -8.80 8.88
C THR A 434 -22.00 -9.24 7.41
N ALA A 435 -21.35 -10.35 7.06
CA ALA A 435 -21.39 -10.88 5.69
C ALA A 435 -22.80 -11.33 5.29
N MET A 436 -23.53 -12.02 6.19
CA MET A 436 -24.91 -12.46 5.93
C MET A 436 -25.87 -11.27 5.79
N LEU A 437 -25.73 -10.24 6.63
CA LEU A 437 -26.54 -9.01 6.54
C LEU A 437 -26.31 -8.24 5.24
N ARG A 438 -25.07 -8.24 4.73
CA ARG A 438 -24.71 -7.63 3.45
C ARG A 438 -25.09 -8.48 2.24
N GLY A 439 -25.51 -9.73 2.45
CA GLY A 439 -25.85 -10.67 1.38
C GLY A 439 -24.65 -11.11 0.53
N VAL A 440 -23.44 -11.05 1.09
CA VAL A 440 -22.17 -11.41 0.42
C VAL A 440 -21.65 -12.80 0.85
N CYS A 441 -22.48 -13.57 1.53
CA CYS A 441 -22.27 -14.97 1.85
C CYS A 441 -23.61 -15.71 2.01
N HIS A 442 -23.67 -16.99 1.67
CA HIS A 442 -24.85 -17.84 1.88
C HIS A 442 -24.42 -19.17 2.48
N TYR A 443 -25.08 -19.59 3.56
CA TYR A 443 -24.80 -20.86 4.23
C TYR A 443 -26.00 -21.79 4.17
N TYR A 444 -25.74 -23.09 4.04
CA TYR A 444 -26.72 -24.14 4.13
C TYR A 444 -26.32 -25.12 5.23
N ILE A 445 -27.29 -25.51 6.04
CA ILE A 445 -27.09 -26.36 7.22
C ILE A 445 -27.96 -27.61 7.16
N LEU A 446 -27.50 -28.67 7.82
CA LEU A 446 -28.29 -29.85 8.16
C LEU A 446 -28.47 -29.90 9.68
N ARG A 447 -29.70 -30.10 10.12
CA ARG A 447 -30.05 -30.21 11.53
C ARG A 447 -30.53 -31.61 11.88
N HIS A 448 -30.03 -32.15 12.99
CA HIS A 448 -30.51 -33.38 13.58
C HIS A 448 -30.63 -33.18 15.09
N ASP A 449 -31.77 -33.56 15.67
CA ASP A 449 -32.09 -33.36 17.09
C ASP A 449 -31.86 -31.92 17.59
N GLY A 450 -32.24 -30.93 16.77
CA GLY A 450 -32.10 -29.51 17.08
C GLY A 450 -30.69 -28.94 16.94
N ARG A 451 -29.68 -29.76 16.63
CA ARG A 451 -28.28 -29.35 16.46
C ARG A 451 -27.87 -29.25 15.01
N VAL A 452 -27.02 -28.28 14.67
CA VAL A 452 -26.39 -28.21 13.34
C VAL A 452 -25.28 -29.26 13.27
N ILE A 453 -25.47 -30.28 12.43
CA ILE A 453 -24.55 -31.41 12.31
C ILE A 453 -23.65 -31.32 11.07
N ALA A 454 -24.02 -30.50 10.09
CA ALA A 454 -23.19 -30.22 8.92
C ALA A 454 -23.54 -28.85 8.32
N THR A 455 -22.56 -28.25 7.64
CA THR A 455 -22.70 -26.95 6.98
C THR A 455 -21.85 -26.88 5.71
N ALA A 456 -22.27 -26.04 4.76
CA ALA A 456 -21.49 -25.58 3.62
C ALA A 456 -21.98 -24.20 3.23
N GLY A 457 -21.07 -23.29 2.88
CA GLY A 457 -21.45 -21.93 2.50
C GLY A 457 -20.58 -21.34 1.39
N THR A 458 -20.91 -20.13 1.00
CA THR A 458 -20.16 -19.29 0.06
C THR A 458 -19.64 -18.05 0.76
N THR A 459 -18.51 -17.53 0.30
CA THR A 459 -17.94 -16.23 0.66
C THR A 459 -17.26 -15.63 -0.57
N ALA A 460 -16.74 -14.41 -0.43
CA ALA A 460 -16.11 -13.66 -1.52
C ALA A 460 -17.02 -13.67 -2.78
N GLU A 461 -18.32 -13.52 -2.54
CA GLU A 461 -19.33 -13.52 -3.60
C GLU A 461 -19.16 -12.27 -4.46
N ASN A 462 -19.12 -12.48 -5.77
CA ASN A 462 -19.06 -11.44 -6.78
C ASN A 462 -20.05 -11.75 -7.92
N SER A 463 -20.14 -10.87 -8.90
CA SER A 463 -21.15 -10.96 -9.98
C SER A 463 -21.02 -12.19 -10.88
N ILE A 464 -19.89 -12.92 -10.83
CA ILE A 464 -19.63 -14.09 -11.68
C ILE A 464 -19.34 -15.37 -10.89
N SER A 465 -18.80 -15.26 -9.68
CA SER A 465 -18.22 -16.38 -8.94
C SER A 465 -18.32 -16.22 -7.43
N ALA A 466 -18.15 -17.33 -6.71
CA ALA A 466 -18.03 -17.33 -5.25
C ALA A 466 -17.12 -18.47 -4.76
N MET A 467 -16.56 -18.29 -3.57
CA MET A 467 -15.71 -19.27 -2.90
C MET A 467 -16.55 -20.14 -1.96
N VAL A 468 -16.60 -21.46 -2.18
CA VAL A 468 -17.21 -22.42 -1.27
C VAL A 468 -16.31 -22.60 -0.05
N VAL A 469 -16.89 -22.36 1.13
CA VAL A 469 -16.23 -22.37 2.43
C VAL A 469 -17.10 -23.05 3.48
N GLY A 470 -16.53 -23.26 4.67
CA GLY A 470 -17.29 -23.78 5.81
C GLY A 470 -17.91 -25.15 5.55
N VAL A 471 -17.29 -25.98 4.69
CA VAL A 471 -17.75 -27.34 4.44
C VAL A 471 -17.35 -28.20 5.63
N ALA A 472 -18.29 -28.44 6.53
CA ALA A 472 -18.03 -29.10 7.78
C ALA A 472 -19.08 -30.17 8.08
N THR A 473 -18.65 -31.25 8.72
CA THR A 473 -19.53 -32.30 9.25
C THR A 473 -19.02 -32.70 10.61
N HIS A 474 -19.93 -32.69 11.59
CA HIS A 474 -19.65 -33.06 12.97
C HIS A 474 -18.99 -34.45 13.02
N PRO A 475 -17.94 -34.66 13.83
CA PRO A 475 -17.17 -35.91 13.86
C PRO A 475 -18.02 -37.19 13.88
N ASP A 476 -19.06 -37.24 14.72
CA ASP A 476 -19.96 -38.40 14.89
C ASP A 476 -20.86 -38.71 13.67
N TYR A 477 -20.94 -37.78 12.72
CA TYR A 477 -21.77 -37.87 11.52
C TYR A 477 -20.93 -37.91 10.23
N ARG A 478 -19.59 -37.99 10.34
CA ARG A 478 -18.69 -38.16 9.19
C ARG A 478 -18.90 -39.53 8.51
N GLY A 479 -18.47 -39.64 7.25
CA GLY A 479 -18.61 -40.88 6.47
C GLY A 479 -20.01 -41.15 5.91
N ARG A 480 -21.01 -40.32 6.23
CA ARG A 480 -22.41 -40.49 5.79
C ARG A 480 -22.79 -39.65 4.55
N GLY A 481 -21.81 -39.08 3.84
CA GLY A 481 -22.05 -38.29 2.63
C GLY A 481 -22.68 -36.90 2.83
N LEU A 482 -22.83 -36.42 4.07
CA LEU A 482 -23.50 -35.14 4.39
C LEU A 482 -22.83 -33.92 3.74
N ALA A 483 -21.50 -33.85 3.76
CA ALA A 483 -20.75 -32.79 3.08
C ALA A 483 -21.02 -32.78 1.56
N SER A 484 -21.03 -33.94 0.91
CA SER A 484 -21.34 -34.06 -0.52
C SER A 484 -22.77 -33.62 -0.83
N ARG A 485 -23.72 -33.97 0.04
CA ARG A 485 -25.13 -33.55 -0.06
C ARG A 485 -25.26 -32.03 0.00
N LEU A 486 -24.62 -31.40 1.00
CA LEU A 486 -24.68 -29.94 1.19
C LEU A 486 -23.99 -29.17 0.06
N VAL A 487 -22.80 -29.60 -0.36
CA VAL A 487 -22.10 -28.94 -1.48
C VAL A 487 -22.88 -29.11 -2.79
N SER A 488 -23.44 -30.29 -3.07
CA SER A 488 -24.28 -30.50 -4.25
C SER A 488 -25.55 -29.65 -4.21
N PHE A 489 -26.18 -29.53 -3.05
CA PHE A 489 -27.34 -28.65 -2.85
C PHE A 489 -26.98 -27.19 -3.08
N LEU A 490 -25.91 -26.71 -2.44
CA LEU A 490 -25.37 -25.36 -2.60
C LEU A 490 -25.11 -25.05 -4.08
N CYS A 491 -24.41 -25.94 -4.80
CA CYS A 491 -24.15 -25.78 -6.23
C CYS A 491 -25.43 -25.58 -7.04
N ARG A 492 -26.53 -26.28 -6.73
CA ARG A 492 -27.80 -26.12 -7.45
C ARG A 492 -28.52 -24.83 -7.15
N GLN A 493 -28.44 -24.38 -5.90
CA GLN A 493 -29.10 -23.15 -5.49
C GLN A 493 -28.38 -21.91 -6.03
N THR A 494 -27.09 -22.03 -6.38
CA THR A 494 -26.28 -20.86 -6.75
C THR A 494 -25.71 -20.89 -8.18
N LEU A 495 -25.30 -22.03 -8.74
CA LEU A 495 -24.75 -22.08 -10.12
C LEU A 495 -25.83 -21.89 -11.18
N GLY A 496 -25.56 -21.01 -12.15
CA GLY A 496 -26.49 -20.62 -13.22
C GLY A 496 -27.65 -19.72 -12.75
N ILE A 497 -27.79 -19.49 -11.44
CA ILE A 497 -28.79 -18.60 -10.84
C ILE A 497 -28.11 -17.33 -10.32
N ARG A 498 -27.07 -17.49 -9.50
CA ARG A 498 -26.30 -16.40 -8.90
C ARG A 498 -24.89 -16.30 -9.45
N PHE A 499 -24.23 -17.43 -9.69
CA PHE A 499 -22.83 -17.50 -10.13
C PHE A 499 -22.68 -18.39 -11.35
N GLN A 500 -21.73 -18.07 -12.22
CA GLN A 500 -21.35 -18.94 -13.33
C GLN A 500 -20.42 -20.06 -12.85
N THR A 501 -19.56 -19.75 -11.87
CA THR A 501 -18.53 -20.66 -11.36
C THR A 501 -18.44 -20.59 -9.84
N LEU A 502 -18.23 -21.74 -9.21
CA LEU A 502 -17.86 -21.83 -7.79
C LEU A 502 -16.44 -22.35 -7.67
N ALA A 503 -15.66 -21.76 -6.77
CA ALA A 503 -14.30 -22.19 -6.47
C ALA A 503 -14.17 -22.69 -5.03
N LEU A 504 -13.14 -23.48 -4.72
CA LEU A 504 -12.80 -23.86 -3.35
C LEU A 504 -11.31 -24.11 -3.19
N PHE A 505 -10.80 -23.82 -1.99
CA PHE A 505 -9.47 -24.27 -1.57
C PHE A 505 -9.55 -25.64 -0.94
N TYR A 506 -8.51 -26.44 -1.17
CA TYR A 506 -8.26 -27.64 -0.39
C TYR A 506 -6.75 -27.81 -0.15
N ASP A 507 -6.44 -28.35 1.02
CA ASP A 507 -5.09 -28.70 1.48
C ASP A 507 -4.94 -30.23 1.64
N ASN A 508 -6.06 -30.93 1.86
CA ASN A 508 -6.12 -32.37 2.04
C ASN A 508 -6.52 -33.12 0.74
N PRO A 509 -5.66 -34.02 0.21
CA PRO A 509 -5.99 -34.84 -0.96
C PRO A 509 -7.26 -35.69 -0.82
N GLU A 510 -7.65 -36.07 0.41
CA GLU A 510 -8.89 -36.79 0.66
C GLU A 510 -10.14 -35.93 0.42
N ALA A 511 -10.08 -34.63 0.77
CA ALA A 511 -11.15 -33.67 0.50
C ALA A 511 -11.32 -33.44 -1.01
N GLY A 512 -10.21 -33.36 -1.75
CA GLY A 512 -10.23 -33.25 -3.21
C GLY A 512 -11.00 -34.38 -3.92
N ARG A 513 -11.02 -35.60 -3.37
CA ARG A 513 -11.81 -36.72 -3.95
C ARG A 513 -13.31 -36.46 -3.94
N ILE A 514 -13.82 -35.80 -2.90
CA ILE A 514 -15.25 -35.47 -2.80
C ILE A 514 -15.63 -34.48 -3.90
N TYR A 515 -14.85 -33.40 -4.04
CA TYR A 515 -15.14 -32.35 -5.00
C TYR A 515 -15.03 -32.82 -6.45
N ARG A 516 -14.03 -33.66 -6.78
CA ARG A 516 -13.93 -34.27 -8.12
C ARG A 516 -15.16 -35.08 -8.52
N ARG A 517 -15.77 -35.82 -7.57
CA ARG A 517 -17.03 -36.56 -7.81
C ARG A 517 -18.23 -35.65 -8.03
N LEU A 518 -18.19 -34.45 -7.45
CA LEU A 518 -19.22 -33.42 -7.62
C LEU A 518 -19.01 -32.57 -8.88
N GLY A 519 -18.02 -32.92 -9.72
CA GLY A 519 -17.76 -32.24 -10.99
C GLY A 519 -16.72 -31.13 -10.93
N PHE A 520 -16.15 -30.82 -9.75
CA PHE A 520 -15.06 -29.86 -9.65
C PHE A 520 -13.80 -30.36 -10.36
N THR A 521 -13.09 -29.46 -11.02
CA THR A 521 -11.82 -29.70 -11.69
C THR A 521 -10.74 -28.79 -11.12
N GLU A 522 -9.47 -29.19 -11.23
CA GLU A 522 -8.35 -28.33 -10.83
C GLU A 522 -8.39 -27.04 -11.64
N ALA A 523 -8.21 -25.90 -10.97
CA ALA A 523 -8.33 -24.56 -11.53
C ALA A 523 -7.11 -23.67 -11.21
N GLY A 524 -5.98 -24.30 -10.88
CA GLY A 524 -4.73 -23.64 -10.54
C GLY A 524 -4.39 -23.73 -9.05
N ASP A 525 -3.47 -22.87 -8.63
CA ASP A 525 -2.96 -22.82 -7.27
C ASP A 525 -2.97 -21.38 -6.76
N TRP A 526 -3.19 -21.23 -5.46
CA TRP A 526 -3.10 -19.97 -4.76
C TRP A 526 -1.96 -20.01 -3.76
N MET A 527 -1.32 -18.88 -3.51
CA MET A 527 -0.24 -18.79 -2.54
C MET A 527 -0.46 -17.61 -1.61
N MET A 528 -0.13 -17.83 -0.34
CA MET A 528 -0.09 -16.82 0.70
C MET A 528 1.35 -16.66 1.17
N ALA A 529 1.83 -15.43 1.28
CA ALA A 529 3.12 -15.05 1.84
C ALA A 529 2.88 -14.21 3.10
N GLU A 530 3.25 -14.74 4.26
CA GLU A 530 2.88 -14.20 5.56
C GLU A 530 4.13 -13.80 6.37
N LYS A 531 4.08 -12.67 7.08
CA LYS A 531 5.10 -12.35 8.10
C LYS A 531 4.97 -13.35 9.24
N ARG A 532 6.11 -13.89 9.71
CA ARG A 532 6.10 -14.74 10.91
C ARG A 532 5.55 -13.94 12.09
N LYS A 533 4.52 -14.47 12.77
CA LYS A 533 4.10 -13.90 14.06
C LYS A 533 5.30 -13.98 15.03
N PRO A 534 5.64 -12.92 15.76
CA PRO A 534 6.57 -13.04 16.87
C PRO A 534 5.98 -14.08 17.84
N GLY A 535 6.79 -15.12 18.12
CA GLY A 535 6.43 -16.21 19.02
C GLY A 535 6.50 -15.82 20.49
#